data_AF-A0A7C1BKQ5-F1
#
_entry.id   AF-A0A7C1BKQ5-F1
#
_cell.length_a   1.000
_cell.length_b   1.000
_cell.length_c   1.000
_cell.angle_alpha   90.00
_cell.angle_beta   90.00
_cell.angle_gamma   90.00
#
_symmetry.space_group_name_H-M   'P 1'
#
loop_
_entity.id
_entity.type
_entity.pdbx_description
1 polymer ?
#
loop_
_entity_poly.entity_id
_entity_poly.type
_entity_poly.pdbx_seq_one_letter_code
_entity_poly.pdbx_strand_id
1 'polypeptide(L)'
;MGLLSVDMPPPKNLDVIYVGGESLSRKLTAASLQGLVNRRLPRVYLLFNEPLDSDYKWLETYISGYGLEVSYLKNLEEFVRKYVDIFQGFTIYDPQLLQSIPIAIMLSALDNTLIASPEDVDELMELSGKPIVNNFVGRWKNSLDAVEWSLKNLWPETNHNLVASMPLDRFPHVIQITDFLILKQPFTFMLSVLPDKDPEEFAMFDKVLSMCRGG
;
A
#
# COMPACT_ATOMS: atom_id res chain seq x y z
N MET A 1 23.94 4.00 -2.29
CA MET A 1 22.97 5.04 -1.86
C MET A 1 22.25 4.45 -0.67
N GLY A 2 22.53 4.97 0.53
CA GLY A 2 22.27 4.28 1.79
C GLY A 2 20.79 3.96 2.00
N LEU A 3 20.53 2.83 2.67
CA LEU A 3 19.28 2.61 3.40
C LEU A 3 18.90 3.94 4.05
N LEU A 4 17.74 4.49 3.69
CA LEU A 4 17.18 5.65 4.37
C LEU A 4 17.20 5.35 5.86
N SER A 5 18.17 5.92 6.58
CA SER A 5 18.15 6.03 8.03
C SER A 5 16.91 6.85 8.32
N VAL A 6 15.85 6.19 8.77
CA VAL A 6 14.62 6.87 9.14
C VAL A 6 14.86 7.48 10.52
N ASP A 7 15.77 8.45 10.60
CA ASP A 7 15.82 9.43 11.68
C ASP A 7 14.64 10.41 11.44
N MET A 8 13.42 9.88 11.45
CA MET A 8 12.25 10.73 11.51
C MET A 8 11.98 11.05 12.99
N PRO A 9 11.95 12.34 13.37
CA PRO A 9 11.62 12.69 14.73
C PRO A 9 10.20 12.20 15.06
N PRO A 10 9.93 11.84 16.32
CA PRO A 10 8.58 11.50 16.74
C PRO A 10 7.64 12.68 16.43
N PRO A 11 6.42 12.41 15.94
CA PRO A 11 5.50 13.48 15.61
C PRO A 11 5.02 14.17 16.88
N LYS A 12 4.48 15.39 16.75
CA LYS A 12 3.74 16.04 17.84
C LYS A 12 2.24 15.78 17.75
N ASN A 13 1.73 15.66 16.53
CA ASN A 13 0.32 15.46 16.22
C ASN A 13 0.16 14.20 15.38
N LEU A 14 -0.86 13.41 15.68
CA LEU A 14 -1.21 12.19 14.95
C LEU A 14 -2.70 12.21 14.59
N ASP A 15 -2.99 12.06 13.30
CA ASP A 15 -4.33 11.76 12.84
C ASP A 15 -4.58 10.26 12.95
N VAL A 16 -5.64 9.89 13.65
CA VAL A 16 -6.05 8.51 13.85
C VAL A 16 -7.37 8.29 13.12
N ILE A 17 -7.46 7.17 12.40
CA ILE A 17 -8.69 6.78 11.70
C ILE A 17 -8.96 5.30 11.92
N TYR A 18 -10.22 5.00 12.26
CA TYR A 18 -10.72 3.64 12.29
C TYR A 18 -11.14 3.21 10.89
N VAL A 19 -10.51 2.15 10.39
CA VAL A 19 -10.84 1.55 9.08
C VAL A 19 -11.31 0.11 9.23
N GLY A 20 -11.42 -0.43 10.44
CA GLY A 20 -11.83 -1.83 10.66
C GLY A 20 -13.21 -2.16 10.09
N GLY A 21 -14.14 -1.20 10.10
CA GLY A 21 -15.48 -1.31 9.52
C GLY A 21 -15.56 -1.13 8.00
N GLU A 22 -14.46 -0.76 7.34
CA GLU A 22 -14.43 -0.51 5.88
C GLU A 22 -14.28 -1.81 5.06
N SER A 23 -14.68 -1.74 3.79
CA SER A 23 -14.41 -2.80 2.81
C SER A 23 -12.89 -3.01 2.62
N LEU A 24 -12.49 -4.16 2.06
CA LEU A 24 -11.07 -4.42 1.77
C LEU A 24 -10.47 -3.39 0.80
N SER A 25 -11.25 -2.99 -0.21
CA SER A 25 -10.90 -1.95 -1.18
C SER A 25 -10.65 -0.61 -0.49
N ARG A 26 -11.54 -0.18 0.39
CA ARG A 26 -11.41 1.09 1.13
C ARG A 26 -10.31 1.06 2.19
N LYS A 27 -10.05 -0.09 2.83
CA LYS A 27 -8.86 -0.31 3.68
C LYS A 27 -7.56 -0.14 2.89
N LEU A 28 -7.50 -0.66 1.66
CA LEU A 28 -6.34 -0.51 0.78
C LEU A 28 -6.16 0.96 0.36
N THR A 29 -7.23 1.68 0.04
CA THR A 29 -7.20 3.13 -0.21
C THR A 29 -6.60 3.88 0.98
N ALA A 30 -7.10 3.61 2.20
CA ALA A 30 -6.61 4.23 3.43
C ALA A 30 -5.13 3.93 3.68
N ALA A 31 -4.72 2.66 3.56
CA ALA A 31 -3.33 2.24 3.74
C ALA A 31 -2.41 2.91 2.71
N SER A 32 -2.89 3.07 1.47
CA SER A 32 -2.13 3.78 0.44
C SER A 32 -1.91 5.25 0.78
N LEU A 33 -2.96 5.94 1.26
CA LEU A 33 -2.87 7.33 1.69
C LEU A 33 -1.97 7.49 2.92
N GLN A 34 -2.07 6.60 3.92
CA GLN A 34 -1.17 6.59 5.07
C GLN A 34 0.30 6.51 4.60
N GLY A 35 0.59 5.60 3.66
CA GLY A 35 1.92 5.46 3.07
C GLY A 35 2.42 6.78 2.50
N LEU A 36 1.63 7.43 1.64
CA LEU A 36 1.99 8.72 1.03
C LEU A 36 2.19 9.83 2.08
N VAL A 37 1.28 9.92 3.05
CA VAL A 37 1.30 10.96 4.10
C VAL A 37 2.53 10.80 5.00
N ASN A 38 2.86 9.56 5.37
CA ASN A 38 3.92 9.21 6.31
C ASN A 38 5.32 9.18 5.71
N ARG A 39 5.49 9.33 4.37
CA ARG A 39 6.81 9.38 3.71
C ARG A 39 7.75 10.44 4.26
N ARG A 40 7.22 11.58 4.72
CA ARG A 40 8.02 12.72 5.18
C ARG A 40 8.10 12.80 6.70
N LEU A 41 6.97 12.54 7.37
CA LEU A 41 6.80 12.58 8.81
C LEU A 41 5.65 11.64 9.17
N PRO A 42 5.75 10.86 10.27
CA PRO A 42 4.66 10.00 10.73
C PRO A 42 3.48 10.87 11.21
N ARG A 43 2.44 11.03 10.39
CA ARG A 43 1.29 11.91 10.69
C ARG A 43 -0.03 11.17 10.81
N VAL A 44 -0.12 9.94 10.28
CA VAL A 44 -1.35 9.15 10.26
C VAL A 44 -1.13 7.78 10.86
N TYR A 45 -2.12 7.31 11.61
CA TYR A 45 -2.20 5.96 12.17
C TYR A 45 -3.57 5.34 11.89
N LEU A 46 -3.58 4.19 11.21
CA LEU A 46 -4.81 3.44 10.92
C LEU A 46 -5.07 2.42 12.02
N LEU A 47 -6.34 2.30 12.43
CA LEU A 47 -6.83 1.24 13.30
C LEU A 47 -7.59 0.25 12.42
N PHE A 48 -6.99 -0.92 12.17
CA PHE A 48 -7.56 -1.95 11.29
C PHE A 48 -8.47 -2.92 12.03
N ASN A 49 -8.24 -3.09 13.33
CA ASN A 49 -8.94 -4.05 14.16
C ASN A 49 -9.89 -3.34 15.13
N GLU A 50 -10.85 -4.08 15.67
CA GLU A 50 -11.83 -3.58 16.64
C GLU A 50 -11.16 -2.97 17.89
N PRO A 51 -11.86 -2.07 18.61
CA PRO A 51 -11.40 -1.55 19.90
C PRO A 51 -10.94 -2.67 20.84
N LEU A 52 -9.81 -2.45 21.53
CA LEU A 52 -9.11 -3.37 22.45
C LEU A 52 -8.13 -4.38 21.80
N ASP A 53 -8.02 -4.41 20.47
CA ASP A 53 -6.95 -5.13 19.78
C ASP A 53 -5.58 -4.41 19.93
N SER A 54 -4.54 -5.06 19.42
CA SER A 54 -3.14 -4.63 19.41
C SER A 54 -2.95 -3.20 18.89
N ASP A 55 -3.64 -2.78 17.83
CA ASP A 55 -3.49 -1.44 17.24
C ASP A 55 -3.78 -0.32 18.25
N TYR A 56 -4.81 -0.50 19.08
CA TYR A 56 -5.18 0.48 20.12
C TYR A 56 -4.16 0.51 21.26
N LYS A 57 -3.63 -0.65 21.65
CA LYS A 57 -2.60 -0.75 22.70
C LYS A 57 -1.29 -0.09 22.26
N TRP A 58 -0.91 -0.26 20.99
CA TRP A 58 0.25 0.43 20.41
C TRP A 58 0.02 1.93 20.35
N LEU A 59 -1.15 2.38 19.89
CA LEU A 59 -1.50 3.79 19.87
C LEU A 59 -1.42 4.42 21.28
N GLU A 60 -1.98 3.78 22.30
CA GLU A 60 -1.87 4.24 23.70
C GLU A 60 -0.41 4.34 24.18
N THR A 61 0.40 3.34 23.83
CA THR A 61 1.84 3.34 24.12
C THR A 61 2.54 4.52 23.44
N TYR A 62 2.20 4.84 22.19
CA TYR A 62 2.79 5.97 21.48
C TYR A 62 2.34 7.33 22.03
N ILE A 63 1.05 7.47 22.35
CA ILE A 63 0.50 8.68 22.97
C ILE A 63 1.23 8.98 24.28
N SER A 64 1.30 7.98 25.17
CA SER A 64 1.91 8.13 26.49
C SER A 64 3.44 8.26 26.43
N GLY A 65 4.10 7.47 25.59
CA GLY A 65 5.56 7.42 25.48
C GLY A 65 6.18 8.65 24.81
N TYR A 66 5.47 9.27 23.85
CA TYR A 66 5.97 10.42 23.09
C TYR A 66 5.20 11.72 23.33
N GLY A 67 4.15 11.71 24.16
CA GLY A 67 3.33 12.89 24.43
C GLY A 67 2.59 13.38 23.20
N LEU A 68 2.02 12.47 22.41
CA LEU A 68 1.35 12.80 21.15
C LEU A 68 -0.02 13.44 21.39
N GLU A 69 -0.31 14.51 20.64
CA GLU A 69 -1.67 15.02 20.48
C GLU A 69 -2.37 14.24 19.36
N VAL A 70 -3.58 13.72 19.63
CA VAL A 70 -4.32 12.89 18.68
C VAL A 70 -5.58 13.57 18.21
N SER A 71 -5.80 13.57 16.89
CA SER A 71 -7.04 13.98 16.25
C SER A 71 -7.68 12.76 15.57
N TYR A 72 -8.96 12.51 15.83
CA TYR A 72 -9.68 11.40 15.21
C TYR A 72 -10.44 11.87 13.98
N LEU A 73 -10.14 11.27 12.83
CA LEU A 73 -10.91 11.47 11.60
C LEU A 73 -12.09 10.49 11.59
N LYS A 74 -13.25 10.95 11.13
CA LYS A 74 -14.52 10.20 11.26
C LYS A 74 -14.62 9.03 10.30
N ASN A 75 -14.10 9.20 9.08
CA ASN A 75 -14.23 8.25 7.99
C ASN A 75 -13.16 8.48 6.93
N LEU A 76 -13.12 7.58 5.93
CA LEU A 76 -12.17 7.66 4.82
C LEU A 76 -12.33 8.95 4.03
N GLU A 77 -13.56 9.46 3.86
CA GLU A 77 -13.81 10.67 3.08
C GLU A 77 -13.15 11.90 3.71
N GLU A 78 -13.25 12.04 5.04
CA GLU A 78 -12.56 13.10 5.78
C GLU A 78 -11.04 12.96 5.65
N PHE A 79 -10.53 11.73 5.71
CA PHE A 79 -9.10 11.46 5.55
C PHE A 79 -8.58 11.84 4.15
N VAL A 80 -9.30 11.45 3.09
CA VAL A 80 -8.96 11.81 1.71
C VAL A 80 -9.03 13.32 1.51
N ARG A 81 -10.08 14.00 1.99
CA ARG A 81 -10.20 15.46 1.89
C ARG A 81 -9.06 16.18 2.62
N LYS A 82 -8.72 15.75 3.84
CA LYS A 82 -7.67 16.38 4.66
C LYS A 82 -6.29 16.34 3.99
N TYR A 83 -6.01 15.26 3.26
CA TYR A 83 -4.71 15.02 2.61
C TYR A 83 -4.78 15.07 1.08
N VAL A 84 -5.75 15.78 0.51
CA VAL A 84 -5.97 15.87 -0.94
C VAL A 84 -4.75 16.37 -1.73
N ASP A 85 -3.94 17.24 -1.12
CA ASP A 85 -2.74 17.81 -1.75
C ASP A 85 -1.55 16.84 -1.79
N ILE A 86 -1.63 15.71 -1.08
CA ILE A 86 -0.54 14.72 -0.98
C ILE A 86 -0.48 13.83 -2.23
N PHE A 87 -1.61 13.56 -2.88
CA PHE A 87 -1.69 12.66 -4.02
C PHE A 87 -2.08 13.38 -5.32
N GLN A 88 -1.67 12.80 -6.44
CA GLN A 88 -1.83 13.38 -7.78
C GLN A 88 -2.99 12.78 -8.57
N GLY A 89 -3.52 11.65 -8.12
CA GLY A 89 -4.58 10.92 -8.81
C GLY A 89 -4.76 9.52 -8.28
N PHE A 90 -5.43 8.68 -9.06
CA PHE A 90 -5.77 7.31 -8.69
C PHE A 90 -5.06 6.28 -9.59
N THR A 91 -4.63 5.19 -8.98
CA THR A 91 -4.22 3.96 -9.65
C THR A 91 -5.27 2.89 -9.38
N ILE A 92 -5.96 2.46 -10.44
CA ILE A 92 -7.06 1.50 -10.37
C ILE A 92 -6.52 0.10 -10.61
N TYR A 93 -6.69 -0.78 -9.63
CA TYR A 93 -6.33 -2.19 -9.75
C TYR A 93 -7.45 -3.00 -10.39
N ASP A 94 -7.12 -4.19 -10.88
CA ASP A 94 -8.08 -5.14 -11.42
C ASP A 94 -8.55 -6.10 -10.32
N PRO A 95 -9.82 -6.04 -9.89
CA PRO A 95 -10.34 -6.96 -8.87
C PRO A 95 -10.41 -8.41 -9.35
N GLN A 96 -10.37 -8.68 -10.66
CA GLN A 96 -10.35 -10.04 -11.23
C GLN A 96 -8.94 -10.64 -11.29
N LEU A 97 -7.89 -9.82 -11.05
CA LEU A 97 -6.51 -10.27 -11.02
C LEU A 97 -5.76 -9.60 -9.85
N LEU A 98 -5.74 -10.27 -8.69
CA LEU A 98 -5.16 -9.74 -7.45
C LEU A 98 -3.68 -9.33 -7.56
N GLN A 99 -2.92 -9.91 -8.50
CA GLN A 99 -1.55 -9.49 -8.82
C GLN A 99 -1.45 -8.02 -9.30
N SER A 100 -2.56 -7.42 -9.73
CA SER A 100 -2.61 -5.99 -10.04
C SER A 100 -2.46 -5.09 -8.81
N ILE A 101 -2.79 -5.57 -7.59
CA ILE A 101 -2.66 -4.81 -6.35
C ILE A 101 -1.19 -4.52 -5.99
N PRO A 102 -0.28 -5.52 -5.95
CA PRO A 102 1.15 -5.24 -5.78
C PRO A 102 1.67 -4.21 -6.79
N ILE A 103 1.26 -4.31 -8.05
CA ILE A 103 1.66 -3.35 -9.09
C ILE A 103 1.11 -1.94 -8.80
N ALA A 104 -0.14 -1.83 -8.35
CA ALA A 104 -0.73 -0.58 -7.90
C ALA A 104 0.02 0.02 -6.69
N ILE A 105 0.54 -0.80 -5.78
CA ILE A 105 1.38 -0.36 -4.66
C ILE A 105 2.68 0.27 -5.17
N MET A 106 3.38 -0.36 -6.12
CA MET A 106 4.60 0.21 -6.73
C MET A 106 4.32 1.54 -7.43
N LEU A 107 3.21 1.66 -8.15
CA LEU A 107 2.86 2.90 -8.85
C LEU A 107 2.35 3.99 -7.91
N SER A 108 1.63 3.64 -6.85
CA SER A 108 1.36 4.57 -5.74
C SER A 108 2.66 5.07 -5.12
N ALA A 109 3.64 4.16 -4.98
CA ALA A 109 5.00 4.48 -4.58
C ALA A 109 5.66 5.56 -5.47
N LEU A 110 5.61 5.37 -6.80
CA LEU A 110 6.36 6.17 -7.77
C LEU A 110 5.62 7.45 -8.20
N ASP A 111 4.32 7.35 -8.49
CA ASP A 111 3.52 8.41 -9.12
C ASP A 111 2.75 9.26 -8.10
N ASN A 112 2.82 8.92 -6.81
CA ASN A 112 2.02 9.56 -5.74
C ASN A 112 0.50 9.46 -5.99
N THR A 113 0.03 8.31 -6.45
CA THR A 113 -1.41 8.06 -6.66
C THR A 113 -2.01 7.29 -5.48
N LEU A 114 -3.28 7.52 -5.17
CA LEU A 114 -4.04 6.63 -4.29
C LEU A 114 -4.47 5.36 -5.03
N ILE A 115 -4.43 4.23 -4.34
CA ILE A 115 -4.98 3.00 -4.87
C ILE A 115 -6.49 3.06 -4.65
N ALA A 116 -7.27 2.74 -5.69
CA ALA A 116 -8.71 2.65 -5.58
C ALA A 116 -9.24 1.46 -6.38
N SER A 117 -10.38 0.94 -5.96
CA SER A 117 -11.13 -0.07 -6.70
C SER A 117 -11.94 0.59 -7.83
N PRO A 118 -12.37 -0.17 -8.85
CA PRO A 118 -13.32 0.33 -9.85
C PRO A 118 -14.68 0.73 -9.26
N GLU A 119 -15.07 0.17 -8.11
CA GLU A 119 -16.34 0.47 -7.43
C GLU A 119 -16.31 1.78 -6.64
N ASP A 120 -15.15 2.15 -6.07
CA ASP A 120 -15.03 3.33 -5.20
C ASP A 120 -14.50 4.58 -5.93
N VAL A 121 -13.89 4.43 -7.11
CA VAL A 121 -13.11 5.50 -7.75
C VAL A 121 -13.94 6.73 -8.09
N ASP A 122 -15.18 6.57 -8.58
CA ASP A 122 -16.01 7.69 -9.01
C ASP A 122 -16.31 8.63 -7.84
N GLU A 123 -16.67 8.07 -6.68
CA GLU A 123 -16.89 8.83 -5.44
C GLU A 123 -15.60 9.53 -4.99
N LEU A 124 -14.47 8.83 -5.00
CA LEU A 124 -13.18 9.38 -4.60
C LEU A 124 -12.70 10.50 -5.54
N MET A 125 -12.99 10.41 -6.83
CA MET A 125 -12.71 11.45 -7.81
C MET A 125 -13.57 12.69 -7.56
N GLU A 126 -14.88 12.53 -7.34
CA GLU A 126 -15.77 13.64 -7.00
C GLU A 126 -15.33 14.32 -5.69
N LEU A 127 -14.93 13.51 -4.70
CA LEU A 127 -14.48 13.95 -3.39
C LEU A 127 -13.20 14.82 -3.45
N SER A 128 -12.27 14.46 -4.32
CA SER A 128 -10.90 14.99 -4.33
C SER A 128 -10.61 15.94 -5.51
N GLY A 129 -11.40 15.86 -6.58
CA GLY A 129 -11.13 16.52 -7.86
C GLY A 129 -9.90 15.96 -8.61
N LYS A 130 -9.40 14.78 -8.23
CA LYS A 130 -8.18 14.18 -8.79
C LYS A 130 -8.51 13.18 -9.91
N PRO A 131 -7.67 13.07 -10.95
CA PRO A 131 -7.93 12.18 -12.09
C PRO A 131 -7.51 10.73 -11.81
N ILE A 132 -7.99 9.81 -12.65
CA ILE A 132 -7.36 8.49 -12.82
C ILE A 132 -6.05 8.68 -13.60
N VAL A 133 -4.95 8.20 -13.04
CA VAL A 133 -3.60 8.25 -13.65
C VAL A 133 -3.28 6.91 -14.29
N ASN A 134 -3.56 5.81 -13.58
CA ASN A 134 -3.33 4.46 -14.05
C ASN A 134 -4.62 3.63 -13.94
N ASN A 135 -4.95 2.84 -14.96
CA ASN A 135 -6.05 1.88 -14.90
C ASN A 135 -5.58 0.52 -15.42
N PHE A 136 -5.73 -0.51 -14.58
CA PHE A 136 -5.25 -1.86 -14.83
C PHE A 136 -6.35 -2.90 -15.06
N VAL A 137 -7.62 -2.50 -15.03
CA VAL A 137 -8.75 -3.42 -15.26
C VAL A 137 -8.62 -4.09 -16.62
N GLY A 138 -8.58 -5.42 -16.64
CA GLY A 138 -8.48 -6.24 -17.84
C GLY A 138 -7.15 -6.11 -18.59
N ARG A 139 -6.10 -5.54 -17.98
CA ARG A 139 -4.83 -5.28 -18.67
C ARG A 139 -4.02 -6.55 -18.95
N TRP A 140 -4.00 -7.47 -17.99
CA TRP A 140 -3.15 -8.66 -18.05
C TRP A 140 -3.98 -9.93 -18.07
N LYS A 141 -3.42 -10.97 -18.70
CA LYS A 141 -4.11 -12.26 -18.81
C LYS A 141 -4.04 -13.08 -17.53
N ASN A 142 -2.91 -13.00 -16.83
CA ASN A 142 -2.61 -13.77 -15.63
C ASN A 142 -1.50 -13.09 -14.82
N SER A 143 -1.13 -13.68 -13.67
CA SER A 143 -0.13 -13.12 -12.76
C SER A 143 1.27 -13.03 -13.39
N LEU A 144 1.67 -14.02 -14.19
CA LEU A 144 2.98 -14.04 -14.86
C LEU A 144 3.13 -12.87 -15.84
N ASP A 145 2.13 -12.65 -16.70
CA ASP A 145 2.09 -11.51 -17.64
C ASP A 145 2.21 -10.16 -16.90
N ALA A 146 1.51 -10.04 -15.77
CA ALA A 146 1.59 -8.85 -14.92
C ALA A 146 2.98 -8.65 -14.30
N VAL A 147 3.61 -9.72 -13.79
CA VAL A 147 4.95 -9.65 -13.18
C VAL A 147 6.05 -9.42 -14.21
N GLU A 148 5.96 -10.03 -15.39
CA GLU A 148 6.91 -9.77 -16.48
C GLU A 148 6.85 -8.30 -16.91
N TRP A 149 5.64 -7.76 -17.03
CA TRP A 149 5.46 -6.34 -17.30
C TRP A 149 6.07 -5.48 -16.18
N SER A 150 5.80 -5.78 -14.90
CA SER A 150 6.32 -4.95 -13.80
C SER A 150 7.85 -5.06 -13.65
N LEU A 151 8.45 -6.23 -13.88
CA LEU A 151 9.90 -6.40 -13.93
C LEU A 151 10.54 -5.56 -15.04
N LYS A 152 9.89 -5.45 -16.18
CA LYS A 152 10.41 -4.63 -17.29
C LYS A 152 10.26 -3.13 -17.03
N ASN A 153 9.13 -2.71 -16.48
CA ASN A 153 8.74 -1.29 -16.46
C ASN A 153 8.95 -0.61 -15.10
N LEU A 154 8.90 -1.36 -14.00
CA LEU A 154 8.91 -0.79 -12.63
C LEU A 154 10.15 -1.17 -11.84
N TRP A 155 10.71 -2.39 -12.03
CA TRP A 155 11.93 -2.80 -11.33
C TRP A 155 13.07 -1.76 -11.38
N PRO A 156 13.39 -1.10 -12.52
CA PRO A 156 14.45 -0.11 -12.57
C PRO A 156 14.29 1.07 -11.59
N GLU A 157 13.05 1.42 -11.24
CA GLU A 157 12.68 2.55 -10.39
C GLU A 157 12.41 2.15 -8.93
N THR A 158 12.38 0.85 -8.63
CA THR A 158 12.16 0.32 -7.27
C THR A 158 13.45 0.20 -6.45
N ASN A 159 13.31 0.12 -5.14
CA ASN A 159 14.38 -0.21 -4.22
C ASN A 159 14.81 -1.68 -4.36
N HIS A 160 16.04 -1.92 -4.83
CA HIS A 160 16.57 -3.27 -5.05
C HIS A 160 17.04 -4.00 -3.78
N ASN A 161 16.98 -3.36 -2.61
CA ASN A 161 17.39 -3.99 -1.34
C ASN A 161 16.23 -4.65 -0.58
N LEU A 162 15.01 -4.56 -1.12
CA LEU A 162 13.82 -5.16 -0.52
C LEU A 162 12.88 -5.62 -1.64
N VAL A 163 12.33 -6.82 -1.49
CA VAL A 163 11.23 -7.33 -2.30
C VAL A 163 10.14 -7.84 -1.35
N ALA A 164 8.88 -7.76 -1.78
CA ALA A 164 7.75 -8.18 -0.94
C ALA A 164 6.77 -9.07 -1.71
N SER A 165 6.61 -10.30 -1.23
CA SER A 165 5.53 -11.17 -1.65
C SER A 165 4.26 -10.86 -0.87
N MET A 166 3.14 -10.69 -1.57
CA MET A 166 1.83 -10.33 -1.02
C MET A 166 0.79 -11.39 -1.41
N PRO A 167 0.71 -12.52 -0.69
CA PRO A 167 -0.25 -13.62 -0.95
C PRO A 167 -1.69 -13.24 -0.57
N LEU A 168 -2.27 -12.28 -1.30
CA LEU A 168 -3.59 -11.67 -1.02
C LEU A 168 -4.75 -12.67 -1.13
N ASP A 169 -4.57 -13.72 -1.91
CA ASP A 169 -5.51 -14.84 -2.09
C ASP A 169 -5.72 -15.64 -0.80
N ARG A 170 -4.67 -15.76 0.02
CA ARG A 170 -4.66 -16.53 1.28
C ARG A 170 -4.72 -15.65 2.51
N PHE A 171 -4.13 -14.47 2.43
CA PHE A 171 -3.93 -13.57 3.57
C PHE A 171 -4.31 -12.14 3.19
N PRO A 172 -5.61 -11.82 3.03
CA PRO A 172 -6.04 -10.49 2.60
C PRO A 172 -5.61 -9.36 3.55
N HIS A 173 -5.35 -9.68 4.83
CA HIS A 173 -4.85 -8.72 5.81
C HIS A 173 -3.42 -8.21 5.53
N VAL A 174 -2.66 -8.82 4.60
CA VAL A 174 -1.34 -8.29 4.21
C VAL A 174 -1.42 -6.90 3.56
N ILE A 175 -2.61 -6.41 3.20
CA ILE A 175 -2.79 -5.00 2.80
C ILE A 175 -2.41 -4.02 3.92
N GLN A 176 -2.37 -4.45 5.18
CA GLN A 176 -2.04 -3.59 6.32
C GLN A 176 -0.60 -3.07 6.28
N ILE A 177 0.31 -3.74 5.56
CA ILE A 177 1.70 -3.28 5.37
C ILE A 177 1.88 -2.36 4.16
N THR A 178 0.79 -2.02 3.45
CA THR A 178 0.85 -1.23 2.20
C THR A 178 1.51 0.12 2.40
N ASP A 179 1.28 0.78 3.54
CA ASP A 179 1.89 2.06 3.88
C ASP A 179 3.43 1.96 3.92
N PHE A 180 3.95 0.91 4.54
CA PHE A 180 5.37 0.61 4.61
C PHE A 180 5.96 0.27 3.23
N LEU A 181 5.24 -0.49 2.40
CA LEU A 181 5.68 -0.80 1.04
C LEU A 181 5.73 0.47 0.18
N ILE A 182 4.75 1.36 0.29
CA ILE A 182 4.75 2.66 -0.39
C ILE A 182 5.89 3.56 0.10
N LEU A 183 6.25 3.49 1.38
CA LEU A 183 7.37 4.21 1.96
C LEU A 183 8.73 3.69 1.47
N LYS A 184 8.91 2.36 1.45
CA LYS A 184 10.19 1.73 1.10
C LYS A 184 10.39 1.49 -0.39
N GLN A 185 9.32 1.65 -1.16
CA GLN A 185 9.26 1.46 -2.62
C GLN A 185 9.93 0.15 -3.10
N PRO A 186 9.70 -1.02 -2.45
CA PRO A 186 10.28 -2.27 -2.92
C PRO A 186 9.57 -2.75 -4.18
N PHE A 187 10.16 -3.75 -4.85
CA PHE A 187 9.40 -4.52 -5.82
C PHE A 187 8.41 -5.44 -5.11
N THR A 188 7.13 -5.33 -5.45
CA THR A 188 6.05 -6.11 -4.82
C THR A 188 5.39 -7.05 -5.83
N PHE A 189 5.01 -8.24 -5.39
CA PHE A 189 4.43 -9.26 -6.28
C PHE A 189 3.58 -10.28 -5.52
N MET A 190 2.78 -11.06 -6.24
CA MET A 190 1.94 -12.14 -5.73
C MET A 190 2.02 -13.32 -6.70
N LEU A 191 2.93 -14.25 -6.41
CA LEU A 191 3.11 -15.48 -7.17
C LEU A 191 2.97 -16.69 -6.24
N SER A 192 2.55 -17.81 -6.81
CA SER A 192 2.49 -19.08 -6.09
C SER A 192 3.86 -19.50 -5.55
N VAL A 193 3.84 -20.08 -4.36
CA VAL A 193 5.02 -20.64 -3.67
C VAL A 193 4.99 -22.17 -3.66
N LEU A 194 4.12 -22.77 -4.49
CA LEU A 194 3.88 -24.21 -4.53
C LEU A 194 4.45 -24.79 -5.84
N PRO A 195 5.67 -25.34 -5.84
CA PRO A 195 6.35 -25.77 -7.06
C PRO A 195 5.61 -26.87 -7.82
N ASP A 196 4.86 -27.73 -7.10
CA ASP A 196 4.11 -28.83 -7.71
C ASP A 196 2.78 -28.39 -8.35
N LYS A 197 2.24 -27.24 -7.95
CA LYS A 197 0.96 -26.73 -8.46
C LYS A 197 1.16 -25.74 -9.59
N ASP A 198 2.10 -24.81 -9.39
CA ASP A 198 2.31 -23.67 -10.28
C ASP A 198 3.82 -23.48 -10.53
N PRO A 199 4.47 -24.41 -11.25
CA PRO A 199 5.93 -24.41 -11.40
C PRO A 199 6.48 -23.15 -12.07
N GLU A 200 5.73 -22.56 -13.01
CA GLU A 200 6.14 -21.33 -13.69
C GLU A 200 6.09 -20.10 -12.76
N GLU A 201 5.03 -19.98 -11.95
CA GLU A 201 4.94 -18.92 -10.94
C GLU A 201 6.01 -19.08 -9.86
N PHE A 202 6.27 -20.31 -9.41
CA PHE A 202 7.32 -20.61 -8.45
C PHE A 202 8.71 -20.24 -9.00
N ALA A 203 9.01 -20.58 -10.26
CA ALA A 203 10.28 -20.21 -10.88
C ALA A 203 10.43 -18.68 -11.01
N MET A 204 9.34 -17.96 -11.34
CA MET A 204 9.35 -16.50 -11.37
C MET A 204 9.51 -15.90 -9.96
N PHE A 205 8.89 -16.50 -8.95
CA PHE A 205 9.05 -16.12 -7.54
C PHE A 205 10.53 -16.18 -7.13
N ASP A 206 11.19 -17.31 -7.37
CA ASP A 206 12.61 -17.50 -7.07
C ASP A 206 13.51 -16.52 -7.84
N LYS A 207 13.18 -16.28 -9.12
CA LYS A 207 13.88 -15.28 -9.93
C LYS A 207 13.80 -13.89 -9.28
N VAL A 208 12.61 -13.44 -8.87
CA VAL A 208 12.44 -12.13 -8.22
C VAL A 208 13.25 -12.05 -6.92
N LEU A 209 13.23 -13.10 -6.10
CA LEU A 209 14.04 -13.14 -4.88
C LEU A 209 15.55 -13.05 -5.18
N SER A 210 16.04 -13.76 -6.19
CA SER A 210 17.45 -13.75 -6.59
C SER A 210 17.94 -12.38 -7.10
N MET A 211 17.02 -11.54 -7.57
CA MET A 211 17.33 -10.18 -8.02
C MET A 211 17.48 -9.18 -6.86
N CYS A 212 17.00 -9.53 -5.66
CA CYS A 212 17.14 -8.70 -4.48
C CYS A 212 18.62 -8.62 -4.05
N ARG A 213 19.09 -7.41 -3.78
CA ARG A 213 20.47 -7.11 -3.33
C ARG A 213 20.58 -7.01 -1.82
N GLY A 214 19.46 -7.06 -1.11
CA GLY A 214 19.39 -7.04 0.35
C GLY A 214 19.69 -8.42 0.91
N GLY A 215 20.84 -8.56 1.56
CA GLY A 215 21.24 -9.71 2.37
C GLY A 215 21.79 -9.22 3.70
#